data_AF-A0A132CES4-F1
#
_entry.id   AF-A0A132CES4-F1
#
_cell.length_a   1.000
_cell.length_b   1.000
_cell.length_c   1.000
_cell.angle_alpha   90.00
_cell.angle_beta   90.00
_cell.angle_gamma   90.00
#
_symmetry.space_group_name_H-M   'P 1'
#
loop_
_entity.id
_entity.type
_entity.pdbx_description
1 polymer ?
#
loop_
_entity_poly.entity_id
_entity_poly.type
_entity_poly.pdbx_seq_one_letter_code
_entity_poly.pdbx_strand_id
1 'polypeptide(L)' 'MNREAAMEKERSWTTHKELEFIEYLAAKRDAVALLSGYLTGMRGRTDFGDMDPNQVLRYARDRLAARRRRTA' A
#
# COMPACT_ATOMS: atom_id res chain seq x y z
N MET A 1 20.30 -3.91 -22.02
CA MET A 1 19.63 -3.94 -20.69
C MET A 1 18.77 -5.20 -20.66
N ASN A 2 18.94 -6.07 -19.66
CA ASN A 2 18.23 -7.35 -19.61
C ASN A 2 16.75 -7.11 -19.21
N ARG A 3 15.80 -7.77 -19.88
CA ARG A 3 14.35 -7.49 -19.75
C ARG A 3 13.81 -7.72 -18.33
N GLU A 4 14.43 -8.65 -17.61
CA GLU A 4 14.11 -8.97 -16.20
C GLU A 4 14.44 -7.82 -15.25
N ALA A 5 15.58 -7.15 -15.44
CA ALA A 5 15.99 -6.00 -14.63
C ALA A 5 15.12 -4.75 -14.85
N ALA A 6 14.47 -4.64 -16.03
CA ALA A 6 13.53 -3.57 -16.31
C ALA A 6 12.20 -3.79 -15.57
N MET A 7 11.66 -5.02 -15.62
CA MET A 7 10.43 -5.39 -14.88
C MET A 7 10.62 -5.26 -13.36
N GLU A 8 11.77 -5.64 -12.82
CA GLU A 8 12.02 -5.51 -11.38
C GLU A 8 12.11 -4.04 -10.92
N LYS A 9 12.67 -3.16 -11.75
CA LYS A 9 12.69 -1.71 -11.51
C LYS A 9 11.31 -1.09 -11.59
N GLU A 10 10.54 -1.44 -12.61
CA GLU A 10 9.16 -0.98 -12.78
C GLU A 10 8.30 -1.45 -11.60
N ARG A 11 8.48 -2.70 -11.17
CA ARG A 11 7.77 -3.25 -10.00
C ARG A 11 8.09 -2.49 -8.73
N SER A 12 9.36 -2.20 -8.51
CA SER A 12 9.84 -1.42 -7.36
C SER A 12 9.31 0.00 -7.36
N TRP A 13 9.22 0.65 -8.54
CA TRP A 13 8.70 2.00 -8.69
C TRP A 13 7.20 2.10 -8.40
N THR A 14 6.40 1.22 -9.02
CA THR A 14 4.94 1.22 -8.84
C THR A 14 4.57 0.86 -7.41
N THR A 15 5.29 -0.11 -6.82
CA THR A 15 5.15 -0.43 -5.39
C THR A 15 5.48 0.79 -4.53
N HIS A 16 6.57 1.49 -4.80
CA HIS A 16 6.96 2.69 -4.03
C HIS A 16 5.88 3.79 -4.07
N LYS A 17 5.31 4.07 -5.25
CA LYS A 17 4.20 5.03 -5.41
C LYS A 17 2.98 4.65 -4.57
N GLU A 18 2.65 3.37 -4.52
CA GLU A 18 1.53 2.88 -3.71
C GLU A 18 1.82 3.03 -2.20
N LEU A 19 3.07 2.82 -1.77
CA LEU A 19 3.46 3.09 -0.38
C LEU A 19 3.34 4.59 -0.03
N GLU A 20 3.74 5.50 -0.93
CA GLU A 20 3.54 6.95 -0.75
C GLU A 20 2.06 7.31 -0.62
N PHE A 21 1.19 6.67 -1.40
CA PHE A 21 -0.25 6.85 -1.29
C PHE A 21 -0.79 6.37 0.07
N ILE A 22 -0.36 5.20 0.55
CA ILE A 22 -0.71 4.69 1.89
C ILE A 22 -0.25 5.67 2.98
N GLU A 23 0.95 6.26 2.85
CA GLU A 23 1.44 7.29 3.78
C GLU A 23 0.52 8.51 3.82
N TYR A 24 0.11 8.97 2.64
CA TYR A 24 -0.82 10.08 2.53
C TYR A 24 -2.15 9.79 3.22
N LEU A 25 -2.71 8.58 3.07
CA LEU A 25 -3.92 8.15 3.80
C LEU A 25 -3.68 8.13 5.31
N ALA A 26 -2.53 7.61 5.76
CA ALA A 26 -2.17 7.51 7.17
C ALA A 26 -1.97 8.87 7.85
N ALA A 27 -1.64 9.92 7.09
CA ALA A 27 -1.47 11.28 7.59
C ALA A 27 -2.79 12.00 7.90
N LYS A 28 -3.93 11.55 7.32
CA LYS A 28 -5.23 12.22 7.50
C LYS A 28 -5.81 12.04 8.90
N ARG A 29 -6.82 12.85 9.23
CA ARG A 29 -7.54 12.77 10.52
C ARG A 29 -8.34 11.47 10.62
N ASP A 30 -9.00 11.10 9.54
CA ASP A 30 -9.82 9.91 9.31
C ASP A 30 -9.02 8.69 8.82
N ALA A 31 -7.70 8.68 9.04
CA ALA A 31 -6.79 7.63 8.57
C ALA A 31 -7.25 6.19 8.85
N VAL A 32 -7.88 5.94 10.00
CA VAL A 32 -8.39 4.60 10.35
C VAL A 32 -9.47 4.14 9.36
N ALA A 33 -10.40 5.03 8.99
CA ALA A 33 -11.46 4.72 8.03
C ALA A 33 -10.88 4.56 6.62
N LEU A 34 -10.01 5.48 6.20
CA LEU A 34 -9.37 5.45 4.87
C LEU A 34 -8.55 4.17 4.65
N LEU A 35 -7.68 3.82 5.60
CA LEU A 35 -6.85 2.62 5.50
C LEU A 35 -7.68 1.33 5.58
N SER A 36 -8.76 1.33 6.36
CA SER A 36 -9.68 0.17 6.41
C SER A 36 -10.44 0.00 5.08
N GLY A 37 -10.90 1.09 4.48
CA GLY A 37 -11.54 1.09 3.16
C GLY A 37 -10.58 0.65 2.06
N TYR A 38 -9.34 1.15 2.09
CA TYR A 38 -8.27 0.73 1.20
C TYR A 38 -8.02 -0.78 1.24
N LEU A 39 -7.82 -1.35 2.45
CA LEU A 39 -7.61 -2.79 2.62
C LEU A 39 -8.82 -3.62 2.17
N THR A 40 -10.03 -3.09 2.37
CA THR A 40 -11.26 -3.74 1.89
C THR A 40 -11.31 -3.75 0.37
N GLY A 41 -10.98 -2.63 -0.29
CA GLY A 41 -10.91 -2.54 -1.74
C GLY A 41 -9.85 -3.49 -2.33
N MET A 42 -8.68 -3.57 -1.69
CA MET A 42 -7.61 -4.48 -2.13
C MET A 42 -7.96 -5.97 -2.00
N ARG A 43 -8.93 -6.34 -1.14
CA ARG A 43 -9.40 -7.74 -1.04
C ARG A 43 -10.14 -8.20 -2.28
N GLY A 44 -10.81 -7.28 -3.00
CA GLY A 44 -11.52 -7.57 -4.23
C GLY A 44 -10.65 -7.48 -5.49
N ARG A 45 -9.39 -7.04 -5.35
CA ARG A 45 -8.49 -6.83 -6.48
C ARG A 45 -7.83 -8.14 -6.88
N THR A 46 -8.04 -8.56 -8.12
CA THR A 46 -7.43 -9.77 -8.70
C THR A 46 -6.16 -9.46 -9.50
N ASP A 47 -5.99 -8.21 -9.93
CA ASP A 47 -4.83 -7.74 -10.71
C ASP A 47 -4.19 -6.52 -10.04
N PHE A 48 -2.92 -6.64 -9.67
CA PHE A 48 -2.12 -5.61 -9.01
C PHE A 48 -1.14 -4.93 -9.97
N GLY A 49 -1.15 -5.26 -11.26
CA GLY A 49 -0.17 -4.81 -12.24
C GLY A 49 1.25 -5.12 -11.78
N ASP A 50 2.14 -4.16 -11.91
CA ASP A 50 3.54 -4.25 -11.46
C ASP A 50 3.70 -3.88 -9.98
N MET A 51 2.69 -3.94 -9.13
CA MET A 51 2.89 -3.71 -7.69
C MET A 51 3.19 -5.03 -6.98
N ASP A 52 4.00 -4.98 -5.93
CA ASP A 52 4.10 -6.09 -4.99
C ASP A 52 2.93 -6.04 -3.99
N PRO A 53 1.89 -6.90 -4.14
CA PRO A 53 0.72 -6.83 -3.29
C PRO A 53 1.04 -7.18 -1.83
N ASN A 54 2.03 -8.04 -1.58
CA ASN A 54 2.39 -8.43 -0.22
C ASN A 54 3.02 -7.27 0.53
N GLN A 55 3.92 -6.54 -0.13
CA GLN A 55 4.56 -5.36 0.45
C GLN A 55 3.54 -4.26 0.75
N VAL A 56 2.69 -3.95 -0.22
CA VAL A 56 1.63 -2.93 -0.12
C VAL A 56 0.64 -3.26 1.00
N LEU A 57 0.11 -4.48 1.02
CA LEU A 57 -0.87 -4.90 2.02
C LEU A 57 -0.28 -4.95 3.43
N ARG A 58 0.97 -5.42 3.57
CA ARG A 58 1.67 -5.40 4.87
C ARG A 58 1.81 -3.96 5.37
N TYR A 59 2.29 -3.07 4.51
CA TYR A 59 2.51 -1.67 4.89
C TYR A 59 1.21 -0.96 5.31
N ALA A 60 0.12 -1.13 4.56
CA ALA A 60 -1.18 -0.56 4.91
C ALA A 60 -1.71 -1.08 6.26
N ARG A 61 -1.54 -2.38 6.55
CA ARG A 61 -1.90 -2.96 7.85
C ARG A 61 -1.07 -2.37 9.00
N ASP A 62 0.23 -2.22 8.80
CA ASP A 62 1.13 -1.63 9.80
C ASP A 62 0.73 -0.19 10.13
N ARG A 63 0.42 0.62 9.11
CA ARG A 63 -0.05 2.00 9.30
C ARG A 63 -1.41 2.07 9.98
N LEU A 64 -2.33 1.17 9.66
CA LEU A 64 -3.63 1.09 10.33
C LEU A 64 -3.46 0.74 11.82
N ALA A 65 -2.61 -0.25 12.14
CA ALA A 65 -2.32 -0.63 13.52
C ALA A 65 -1.65 0.50 14.31
N ALA A 66 -0.71 1.23 13.71
CA ALA A 66 -0.10 2.41 14.31
C ALA A 66 -1.13 3.52 14.61
N ARG A 67 -2.04 3.81 13.68
CA ARG A 67 -3.08 4.83 13.89
C ARG A 67 -4.08 4.43 14.98
N ARG A 68 -4.51 3.18 15.01
CA ARG A 68 -5.43 2.68 16.06
C ARG A 68 -4.82 2.78 17.46
N ARG A 69 -3.53 2.48 17.61
CA ARG A 69 -2.81 2.63 18.89
C ARG A 69 -2.70 4.08 19.35
N ARG A 70 -2.68 5.05 18.43
CA ARG A 70 -2.60 6.48 18.76
C ARG A 70 -3.95 7.08 19.15
N THR A 71 -5.05 6.41 18.80
CA THR A 71 -6.43 6.86 19.08
C THR A 71 -7.08 6.13 20.25
N ALA A 72 -6.43 5.07 20.77
CA ALA A 72 -6.80 4.39 22.00
C ALA A 72 -6.15 5.10 23.19
#